data_AF-A0A0Q8J7B0-F1
#
_entry.id   AF-A0A0Q8J7B0-F1
#
_cell.length_a   1.000
_cell.length_b   1.000
_cell.length_c   1.000
_cell.angle_alpha   90.00
_cell.angle_beta   90.00
_cell.angle_gamma   90.00
#
_symmetry.space_group_name_H-M   'P 1'
#
loop_
_entity.id
_entity.type
_entity.pdbx_description
1 polymer ?
#
loop_
_entity_poly.entity_id
_entity_poly.type
_entity_poly.pdbx_seq_one_letter_code
_entity_poly.pdbx_strand_id
1 'polypeptide(L)'
;MSRQVLHAIADSKPEAYVRPMEVWRKRHALKLVDKSTIADSVEWVRVHWDSAYKLYRDSAEFRIAIDALDTGQFIPNTGLSIVSMWGALEALFSPSTSELRFRVSALIAAYMEIPGASRHERQRTILKMYDKRSAAAHGKPTHNSDDLVQVLTLLREVVIKMIHEGRVPSKGELEVKLFGT
;
A
#
# COMPACT_ATOMS: atom_id res chain seq x y z
N MET A 1 -40.93 9.72 28.21
CA MET A 1 -39.62 10.41 28.11
C MET A 1 -39.85 11.74 27.42
N SER A 2 -39.60 12.83 28.17
CA SER A 2 -40.14 14.16 27.93
C SER A 2 -39.36 14.96 26.87
N ARG A 3 -40.08 15.81 26.15
CA ARG A 3 -39.68 16.77 25.09
C ARG A 3 -38.58 17.77 25.52
N GLN A 4 -38.09 17.69 26.76
CA GLN A 4 -37.08 18.58 27.36
C GLN A 4 -35.64 18.27 26.92
N VAL A 5 -35.32 17.06 26.46
CA VAL A 5 -33.93 16.74 26.05
C VAL A 5 -33.57 17.39 24.70
N LEU A 6 -34.56 17.67 23.84
CA LEU A 6 -34.32 18.23 22.50
C LEU A 6 -34.06 19.75 22.51
N HIS A 7 -34.48 20.48 23.55
CA HIS A 7 -34.25 21.93 23.63
C HIS A 7 -32.82 22.30 24.09
N ALA A 8 -32.12 21.38 24.77
CA ALA A 8 -30.78 21.64 25.30
C ALA A 8 -29.66 21.66 24.23
N ILE A 9 -29.96 21.22 23.00
CA ILE A 9 -28.97 21.17 21.90
C ILE A 9 -29.01 22.48 21.08
N ALA A 10 -30.05 23.31 21.22
CA ALA A 10 -30.24 24.52 20.42
C ALA A 10 -29.38 25.71 20.89
N ASP A 11 -28.96 25.75 22.16
CA ASP A 11 -28.20 26.86 22.75
C ASP A 11 -26.69 26.58 22.90
N SER A 12 -26.22 25.39 22.56
CA SER A 12 -24.78 25.13 22.50
C SER A 12 -24.25 25.69 21.19
N LYS A 13 -23.51 26.81 21.22
CA LYS A 13 -22.61 27.15 20.10
C LYS A 13 -21.77 25.90 19.82
N PRO A 14 -21.86 25.28 18.63
CA PRO A 14 -20.93 24.21 18.32
C PRO A 14 -19.56 24.89 18.21
N GLU A 15 -18.76 24.80 19.27
CA GLU A 15 -17.33 25.01 19.16
C GLU A 15 -16.86 23.99 18.14
N ALA A 16 -16.67 24.44 16.90
CA ALA A 16 -16.14 23.63 15.84
C ALA A 16 -14.68 23.36 16.19
N TYR A 17 -14.45 22.24 16.89
CA TYR A 17 -13.10 21.76 17.14
C TYR A 17 -12.52 21.27 15.82
N VAL A 18 -11.72 22.11 15.18
CA VAL A 18 -10.79 21.66 14.13
C VAL A 18 -9.72 20.84 14.84
N ARG A 19 -9.89 19.51 14.83
CA ARG A 19 -8.82 18.61 15.25
C ARG A 19 -7.79 18.55 14.13
N PRO A 20 -6.53 18.92 14.37
CA PRO A 20 -5.46 18.74 13.38
C PRO A 20 -5.40 17.27 12.94
N MET A 21 -5.07 16.97 11.69
CA MET A 21 -4.87 15.57 11.24
C MET A 21 -3.82 14.81 12.09
N GLU A 22 -3.00 15.52 12.86
CA GLU A 22 -1.94 14.96 13.71
C GLU A 22 -2.46 14.14 14.92
N VAL A 23 -3.76 14.19 15.26
CA VAL A 23 -4.35 13.31 16.30
C VAL A 23 -4.71 11.92 15.80
N TRP A 24 -4.53 11.62 14.50
CA TRP A 24 -4.77 10.27 13.99
C TRP A 24 -3.65 9.35 14.47
N ARG A 25 -3.96 8.54 15.48
CA ARG A 25 -3.01 7.57 16.04
C ARG A 25 -2.62 6.57 14.96
N LYS A 26 -1.33 6.53 14.60
CA LYS A 26 -0.76 5.46 13.78
C LYS A 26 -1.15 4.12 14.39
N ARG A 27 -1.97 3.34 13.69
CA ARG A 27 -2.43 2.03 14.20
C ARG A 27 -1.36 0.95 14.02
N HIS A 28 -0.56 1.11 12.97
CA HIS A 28 0.61 0.29 12.70
C HIS A 28 1.82 1.21 12.80
N ALA A 29 2.43 1.26 13.98
CA ALA A 29 3.68 1.99 14.13
C ALA A 29 4.74 1.27 13.29
N LEU A 30 5.10 1.85 12.14
CA LEU A 30 6.35 1.53 11.47
C LEU A 30 7.46 1.93 12.45
N LYS A 31 7.94 0.95 13.21
CA LYS A 31 9.10 1.13 14.07
C LYS A 31 10.32 0.83 13.23
N LEU A 32 11.34 1.65 13.39
CA LEU A 32 12.69 1.26 12.97
C LEU A 32 13.00 -0.08 13.66
N VAL A 33 13.27 -1.09 12.84
CA VAL A 33 13.60 -2.45 13.31
C VAL A 33 14.88 -2.40 14.13
N ASP A 34 15.79 -1.49 13.78
CA ASP A 34 17.02 -1.20 14.52
C ASP A 34 17.29 0.31 14.50
N LYS A 35 17.62 0.89 15.66
CA LYS A 35 18.01 2.30 15.76
C LYS A 35 19.46 2.54 15.35
N SER A 36 20.29 1.49 15.34
CA SER A 36 21.69 1.59 14.92
C SER A 36 21.83 1.96 13.44
N THR A 37 20.81 1.64 12.62
CA THR A 37 20.79 1.87 11.17
C THR A 37 20.20 3.22 10.77
N ILE A 38 19.97 4.14 11.73
CA ILE A 38 19.41 5.47 11.42
C ILE A 38 20.32 6.24 10.47
N ALA A 39 21.64 6.24 10.70
CA ALA A 39 22.59 6.94 9.83
C ALA A 39 22.53 6.41 8.39
N ASP A 40 22.54 5.08 8.24
CA ASP A 40 22.41 4.42 6.93
C ASP A 40 21.07 4.72 6.26
N SER A 41 19.99 4.80 7.04
CA SER A 41 18.65 5.14 6.53
C SER A 41 18.57 6.58 6.03
N VAL A 42 19.18 7.53 6.75
CA VAL A 42 19.26 8.94 6.33
C VAL A 42 20.11 9.07 5.08
N GLU A 43 21.24 8.37 5.02
CA GLU A 43 22.09 8.36 3.82
C GLU A 43 21.37 7.74 2.62
N TRP A 44 20.63 6.64 2.82
CA TRP A 44 19.79 6.05 1.78
C TRP A 44 18.77 7.05 1.26
N VAL A 45 18.09 7.79 2.14
CA VAL A 45 17.14 8.84 1.74
C VAL A 45 17.84 9.93 0.96
N ARG A 46 19.00 10.42 1.41
CA ARG A 46 19.77 11.46 0.72
C ARG A 46 20.14 11.04 -0.70
N VAL A 47 20.59 9.79 -0.89
CA VAL A 47 20.98 9.24 -2.19
C VAL A 47 19.78 9.08 -3.13
N HIS A 48 18.63 8.65 -2.61
CA HIS A 48 17.48 8.29 -3.44
C HIS A 48 16.37 9.35 -3.51
N TRP A 49 16.52 10.48 -2.81
CA TRP A 49 15.51 11.54 -2.72
C TRP A 49 15.07 12.04 -4.10
N ASP A 50 16.03 12.38 -4.96
CA ASP A 50 15.74 12.91 -6.30
C ASP A 50 14.99 11.90 -7.18
N SER A 51 15.38 10.62 -7.10
CA SER A 51 14.69 9.51 -7.78
C SER A 51 13.24 9.39 -7.30
N ALA A 52 13.04 9.31 -5.98
CA ALA A 52 11.71 9.21 -5.39
C ALA A 52 10.82 10.42 -5.72
N TYR A 53 11.38 11.63 -5.67
CA TYR A 53 10.67 12.86 -5.99
C TYR A 53 10.23 12.93 -7.45
N LYS A 54 11.12 12.59 -8.40
CA LYS A 54 10.79 12.50 -9.82
C LYS A 54 9.69 11.49 -10.07
N LEU A 55 9.80 10.29 -9.49
CA LEU A 55 8.77 9.25 -9.62
C LEU A 55 7.41 9.71 -9.08
N TYR A 56 7.39 10.35 -7.91
CA TYR A 56 6.16 10.87 -7.32
C TYR A 56 5.50 11.97 -8.16
N ARG A 57 6.32 12.84 -8.78
CA ARG A 57 5.82 13.93 -9.62
C ARG A 57 5.30 13.42 -10.97
N ASP A 58 6.02 12.48 -11.58
CA ASP A 58 5.88 12.15 -12.99
C ASP A 58 5.05 10.88 -13.26
N SER A 59 4.86 9.98 -12.26
CA SER A 59 3.98 8.80 -12.38
C SER A 59 2.79 8.88 -11.42
N ALA A 60 1.58 8.82 -11.99
CA ALA A 60 0.35 8.81 -11.22
C ALA A 60 0.20 7.52 -10.38
N GLU A 61 0.61 6.39 -10.93
CA GLU A 61 0.56 5.07 -10.29
C GLU A 61 1.51 5.00 -9.10
N PHE A 62 2.73 5.52 -9.26
CA PHE A 62 3.70 5.61 -8.16
C PHE A 62 3.20 6.52 -7.04
N ARG A 63 2.64 7.69 -7.40
CA ARG A 63 2.04 8.60 -6.42
C ARG A 63 0.92 7.93 -5.63
N ILE A 64 0.00 7.23 -6.29
CA ILE A 64 -1.07 6.47 -5.62
C ILE A 64 -0.48 5.44 -4.64
N ALA A 65 0.62 4.78 -5.00
CA ALA A 65 1.29 3.82 -4.13
C ALA A 65 1.90 4.46 -2.88
N ILE A 66 2.56 5.61 -3.02
CA ILE A 66 3.09 6.38 -1.88
C ILE A 66 1.94 6.88 -0.99
N ASP A 67 0.89 7.45 -1.58
CA ASP A 67 -0.26 7.96 -0.84
C ASP A 67 -0.98 6.83 -0.08
N ALA A 68 -1.09 5.63 -0.68
CA ALA A 68 -1.65 4.46 -0.01
C ALA A 68 -0.79 3.96 1.17
N LEU A 69 0.55 4.04 1.06
CA LEU A 69 1.47 3.70 2.15
C LEU A 69 1.39 4.70 3.31
N ASP A 70 1.24 5.98 3.00
CA ASP A 70 1.13 7.05 4.00
C ASP A 70 -0.23 6.99 4.71
N THR A 71 -1.32 7.07 3.94
CA THR A 71 -2.69 7.11 4.47
C THR A 71 -3.14 5.79 5.10
N GLY A 72 -2.64 4.65 4.62
CA GLY A 72 -3.01 3.32 5.09
C GLY A 72 -2.73 3.07 6.58
N GLN A 73 -1.80 3.83 7.16
CA GLN A 73 -1.44 3.74 8.59
C GLN A 73 -2.47 4.41 9.52
N PHE A 74 -3.35 5.23 8.95
CA PHE A 74 -4.35 6.02 9.68
C PHE A 74 -5.78 5.49 9.52
N ILE A 75 -6.04 4.65 8.51
CA ILE A 75 -7.35 4.05 8.29
C ILE A 75 -7.67 3.05 9.44
N PRO A 76 -8.76 3.25 10.20
CA PRO A 76 -9.10 2.37 11.33
C PRO A 76 -9.51 0.95 10.94
N ASN A 77 -10.03 0.78 9.72
CA ASN A 77 -10.58 -0.47 9.22
C ASN A 77 -9.52 -1.21 8.39
N THR A 78 -9.05 -2.34 8.92
CA THR A 78 -8.03 -3.18 8.28
C THR A 78 -8.40 -3.57 6.86
N GLY A 79 -9.67 -3.92 6.61
CA GLY A 79 -10.15 -4.30 5.29
C GLY A 79 -10.04 -3.15 4.27
N LEU A 80 -10.42 -1.92 4.67
CA LEU A 80 -10.26 -0.74 3.82
C LEU A 80 -8.79 -0.43 3.54
N SER A 81 -7.90 -0.55 4.54
CA SER A 81 -6.46 -0.39 4.33
C SER A 81 -5.90 -1.41 3.34
N ILE A 82 -6.27 -2.69 3.49
CA ILE A 82 -5.88 -3.77 2.57
C ILE A 82 -6.36 -3.44 1.16
N VAL A 83 -7.63 -3.08 0.99
CA VAL A 83 -8.20 -2.74 -0.33
C VAL A 83 -7.48 -1.56 -0.95
N SER A 84 -7.16 -0.52 -0.16
CA SER A 84 -6.42 0.66 -0.64
C SER A 84 -5.02 0.31 -1.14
N MET A 85 -4.26 -0.48 -0.38
CA MET A 85 -2.91 -0.89 -0.77
C MET A 85 -2.91 -1.80 -2.01
N TRP A 86 -3.91 -2.67 -2.14
CA TRP A 86 -4.07 -3.46 -3.35
C TRP A 86 -4.51 -2.64 -4.56
N GLY A 87 -5.34 -1.61 -4.36
CA GLY A 87 -5.65 -0.66 -5.43
C GLY A 87 -4.39 0.01 -5.99
N ALA A 88 -3.43 0.34 -5.13
CA ALA A 88 -2.12 0.83 -5.55
C ALA A 88 -1.29 -0.24 -6.31
N LEU A 89 -1.22 -1.48 -5.80
CA LEU A 89 -0.53 -2.57 -6.50
C LEU A 89 -1.16 -2.88 -7.87
N GLU A 90 -2.48 -2.83 -7.96
CA GLU A 90 -3.23 -3.00 -9.21
C GLU A 90 -2.91 -1.88 -10.20
N ALA A 91 -2.86 -0.62 -9.74
CA ALA A 91 -2.46 0.51 -10.58
C ALA A 91 -1.02 0.35 -11.13
N LEU A 92 -0.08 -0.13 -10.31
CA LEU A 92 1.31 -0.33 -10.71
C LEU A 92 1.50 -1.50 -11.70
N PHE A 93 0.76 -2.60 -11.53
CA PHE A 93 1.06 -3.86 -12.24
C PHE A 93 -0.03 -4.33 -13.19
N SER A 94 -1.26 -3.83 -13.13
CA SER A 94 -2.31 -4.29 -14.04
C SER A 94 -3.45 -3.28 -14.20
N PRO A 95 -3.34 -2.33 -15.15
CA PRO A 95 -4.45 -1.44 -15.50
C PRO A 95 -5.60 -2.18 -16.23
N SER A 96 -5.45 -3.47 -16.52
CA SER A 96 -6.43 -4.28 -17.22
C SER A 96 -7.28 -5.08 -16.23
N THR A 97 -8.59 -5.12 -16.43
CA THR A 97 -9.55 -5.74 -15.51
C THR A 97 -9.72 -7.26 -15.68
N SER A 98 -9.29 -7.82 -16.81
CA SER A 98 -9.33 -9.27 -17.06
C SER A 98 -8.25 -10.02 -16.26
N GLU A 99 -8.65 -11.12 -15.61
CA GLU A 99 -7.77 -12.03 -14.87
C GLU A 99 -6.89 -11.33 -13.81
N LEU A 100 -7.39 -10.25 -13.22
CA LEU A 100 -6.64 -9.33 -12.35
C LEU A 100 -5.84 -10.06 -11.26
N ARG A 101 -6.46 -11.04 -10.58
CA ARG A 101 -5.84 -11.87 -9.55
C ARG A 101 -4.57 -12.57 -10.04
N PHE A 102 -4.63 -13.22 -11.20
CA PHE A 102 -3.49 -13.95 -11.75
C PHE A 102 -2.44 -12.99 -12.28
N ARG A 103 -2.86 -11.96 -13.02
CA ARG A 103 -1.93 -11.02 -13.65
C ARG A 103 -1.15 -10.21 -12.64
N VAL A 104 -1.83 -9.60 -11.66
CA VAL A 104 -1.15 -8.79 -10.63
C VAL A 104 -0.16 -9.65 -9.86
N SER A 105 -0.55 -10.86 -9.44
CA SER A 105 0.35 -11.74 -8.69
C SER A 105 1.55 -12.20 -9.53
N ALA A 106 1.34 -12.55 -10.80
CA ALA A 106 2.41 -12.97 -11.71
C ALA A 106 3.37 -11.82 -12.03
N LEU A 107 2.86 -10.62 -12.31
CA LEU A 107 3.68 -9.46 -12.69
C LEU A 107 4.47 -8.92 -11.50
N ILE A 108 3.90 -8.89 -10.29
CA ILE A 108 4.65 -8.55 -9.08
C ILE A 108 5.76 -9.60 -8.86
N ALA A 109 5.46 -10.89 -8.95
CA ALA A 109 6.47 -11.93 -8.76
C ALA A 109 7.59 -11.84 -9.80
N ALA A 110 7.26 -11.64 -11.07
CA ALA A 110 8.24 -11.49 -12.15
C ALA A 110 9.07 -10.20 -12.04
N TYR A 111 8.50 -9.14 -11.44
CA TYR A 111 9.23 -7.92 -11.14
C TYR A 111 10.22 -8.11 -10.00
N MET A 112 9.84 -8.85 -8.96
CA MET A 112 10.65 -9.03 -7.75
C MET A 112 11.71 -10.14 -7.88
N GLU A 113 11.47 -11.16 -8.71
CA GLU A 113 12.29 -12.36 -8.77
C GLU A 113 12.74 -12.67 -10.21
N ILE A 114 13.95 -13.19 -10.35
CA ILE A 114 14.42 -13.79 -11.62
C ILE A 114 13.64 -15.08 -11.95
N PRO A 115 13.65 -15.56 -13.21
CA PRO A 115 12.96 -16.80 -13.57
C PRO A 115 13.47 -17.99 -12.73
N GLY A 116 12.55 -18.76 -12.15
CA GLY A 116 12.89 -19.94 -11.35
C GLY A 116 11.86 -20.31 -10.29
N ALA A 117 12.23 -21.25 -9.43
CA ALA A 117 11.36 -21.75 -8.36
C ALA A 117 10.98 -20.66 -7.34
N SER A 118 11.89 -19.71 -7.05
CA SER A 118 11.63 -18.61 -6.12
C SER A 118 10.49 -17.71 -6.63
N ARG A 119 10.50 -17.34 -7.92
CA ARG A 119 9.43 -16.56 -8.56
C ARG A 119 8.08 -17.26 -8.46
N HIS A 120 8.04 -18.57 -8.69
CA HIS A 120 6.80 -19.33 -8.59
C HIS A 120 6.26 -19.38 -7.15
N GLU A 121 7.13 -19.60 -6.16
CA GLU A 121 6.71 -19.55 -4.75
C GLU A 121 6.26 -18.16 -4.32
N ARG A 122 6.95 -17.12 -4.83
CA ARG A 122 6.59 -15.73 -4.62
C ARG A 122 5.21 -15.42 -5.18
N GLN A 123 4.92 -15.85 -6.41
CA GLN A 123 3.59 -15.70 -7.02
C GLN A 123 2.52 -16.40 -6.17
N ARG A 124 2.76 -17.65 -5.74
CA ARG A 124 1.82 -18.40 -4.89
C ARG A 124 1.52 -17.68 -3.59
N THR A 125 2.54 -17.09 -2.97
CA THR A 125 2.38 -16.27 -1.76
C THR A 125 1.52 -15.05 -2.03
N ILE A 126 1.82 -14.30 -3.10
CA ILE A 126 1.06 -13.10 -3.49
C ILE A 126 -0.40 -13.45 -3.84
N LEU A 127 -0.65 -14.61 -4.47
CA LEU A 127 -2.01 -15.10 -4.75
C LEU A 127 -2.83 -15.30 -3.46
N LYS A 128 -2.24 -15.90 -2.44
CA LYS A 128 -2.90 -16.07 -1.13
C LYS A 128 -3.22 -14.72 -0.49
N MET A 129 -2.31 -13.74 -0.60
CA MET A 129 -2.55 -12.38 -0.11
C MET A 129 -3.69 -11.70 -0.90
N TYR A 130 -3.78 -11.91 -2.21
CA TYR A 130 -4.87 -11.36 -3.03
C TYR A 130 -6.23 -11.96 -2.65
N ASP A 131 -6.28 -13.24 -2.30
CA ASP A 131 -7.52 -13.89 -1.83
C ASP A 131 -8.05 -13.21 -0.55
N LYS A 132 -7.16 -12.77 0.35
CA LYS A 132 -7.51 -11.96 1.53
C LYS A 132 -8.08 -10.60 1.15
N ARG A 133 -7.54 -9.93 0.13
CA ARG A 133 -8.10 -8.68 -0.40
C ARG A 133 -9.50 -8.86 -0.94
N SER A 134 -9.73 -9.90 -1.74
CA SER A 134 -11.05 -10.20 -2.28
C SER A 134 -12.07 -10.36 -1.14
N ALA A 135 -11.70 -11.10 -0.10
CA ALA A 135 -12.55 -11.25 1.08
C ALA A 135 -12.79 -9.92 1.83
N ALA A 136 -11.76 -9.08 1.99
CA ALA A 136 -11.86 -7.77 2.62
C ALA A 136 -12.80 -6.81 1.85
N ALA A 137 -12.70 -6.78 0.51
CA ALA A 137 -13.55 -5.96 -0.36
C ALA A 137 -15.03 -6.35 -0.26
N HIS A 138 -15.32 -7.62 0.01
CA HIS A 138 -16.68 -8.13 0.21
C HIS A 138 -17.13 -8.14 1.68
N GLY A 139 -16.38 -7.51 2.59
CA GLY A 139 -16.74 -7.40 4.01
C GLY A 139 -16.64 -8.71 4.80
N LYS A 140 -15.96 -9.73 4.29
CA LYS A 140 -15.77 -11.00 4.99
C LYS A 140 -14.69 -10.85 6.09
N PRO A 141 -14.94 -11.32 7.32
CA PRO A 141 -14.03 -11.13 8.46
C PRO A 141 -12.84 -12.11 8.45
N THR A 142 -12.32 -12.50 7.28
CA THR A 142 -11.23 -13.47 7.15
C THR A 142 -9.84 -12.83 7.09
N HIS A 143 -9.77 -11.51 7.25
CA HIS A 143 -8.54 -10.72 7.24
C HIS A 143 -8.21 -10.21 8.65
N ASN A 144 -6.92 -10.09 8.96
CA ASN A 144 -6.44 -9.58 10.23
C ASN A 144 -5.30 -8.55 10.05
N SER A 145 -4.75 -8.06 11.17
CA SER A 145 -3.65 -7.10 11.15
C SER A 145 -2.38 -7.63 10.47
N ASP A 146 -2.13 -8.94 10.54
CA ASP A 146 -0.94 -9.55 9.91
C ASP A 146 -1.10 -9.59 8.39
N ASP A 147 -2.31 -9.81 7.87
CA ASP A 147 -2.61 -9.72 6.45
C ASP A 147 -2.34 -8.28 5.93
N LEU A 148 -2.69 -7.25 6.71
CA LEU A 148 -2.37 -5.87 6.39
C LEU A 148 -0.86 -5.60 6.40
N VAL A 149 -0.13 -6.07 7.41
CA VAL A 149 1.32 -5.91 7.48
C VAL A 149 2.01 -6.59 6.29
N GLN A 150 1.55 -7.76 5.86
CA GLN A 150 2.06 -8.43 4.66
C GLN A 150 1.88 -7.59 3.40
N VAL A 151 0.69 -7.03 3.17
CA VAL A 151 0.42 -6.19 1.99
C VAL A 151 1.22 -4.89 2.04
N LEU A 152 1.34 -4.26 3.21
CA LEU A 152 2.19 -3.09 3.41
C LEU A 152 3.65 -3.39 3.07
N THR A 153 4.15 -4.55 3.52
CA THR A 153 5.53 -4.99 3.28
C THR A 153 5.76 -5.20 1.79
N LEU A 154 4.83 -5.89 1.11
CA LEU A 154 4.92 -6.11 -0.34
C LEU A 154 4.92 -4.79 -1.12
N LEU A 155 4.03 -3.86 -0.80
CA LEU A 155 3.97 -2.56 -1.45
C LEU A 155 5.24 -1.74 -1.19
N ARG A 156 5.77 -1.77 0.04
CA ARG A 156 7.04 -1.13 0.40
C ARG A 156 8.19 -1.69 -0.42
N GLU A 157 8.32 -3.01 -0.53
CA GLU A 157 9.40 -3.65 -1.29
C GLU A 157 9.38 -3.26 -2.77
N VAL A 158 8.19 -3.27 -3.38
CA VAL A 158 7.99 -2.82 -4.77
C VAL A 158 8.43 -1.36 -4.93
N VAL A 159 7.93 -0.47 -4.07
CA VAL A 159 8.22 0.97 -4.14
C VAL A 159 9.71 1.22 -3.97
N ILE A 160 10.36 0.57 -3.00
CA ILE A 160 11.81 0.69 -2.79
C ILE A 160 12.57 0.22 -4.04
N LYS A 161 12.15 -0.88 -4.66
CA LYS A 161 12.77 -1.36 -5.89
C LYS A 161 12.62 -0.36 -7.04
N MET A 162 11.45 0.25 -7.22
CA MET A 162 11.23 1.29 -8.23
C MET A 162 12.08 2.55 -7.97
N ILE A 163 12.24 2.94 -6.70
CA ILE A 163 13.12 4.05 -6.30
C ILE A 163 14.58 3.75 -6.65
N HIS A 164 15.04 2.52 -6.40
CA HIS A 164 16.38 2.09 -6.79
C HIS A 164 16.57 2.07 -8.32
N GLU A 165 15.55 1.66 -9.07
CA GLU A 165 15.60 1.64 -10.54
C GLU A 165 15.37 3.02 -11.19
N GLY A 166 14.87 3.99 -10.43
CA GLY A 166 14.55 5.33 -10.90
C GLY A 166 13.35 5.40 -11.86
N ARG A 167 12.50 4.38 -11.87
CA ARG A 167 11.38 4.26 -12.84
C ARG A 167 10.30 3.30 -12.35
N VAL A 168 9.08 3.53 -12.84
CA VAL A 168 8.00 2.55 -12.80
C VAL A 168 8.13 1.65 -14.03
N PRO A 169 8.07 0.31 -13.90
CA PRO A 169 8.16 -0.58 -15.04
C PRO A 169 6.95 -0.39 -15.96
N SER A 170 7.21 -0.24 -17.25
CA SER A 170 6.15 -0.18 -18.25
C SER A 170 5.49 -1.55 -18.45
N LYS A 171 4.29 -1.55 -19.03
CA LYS A 171 3.56 -2.80 -19.36
C LYS A 171 4.43 -3.75 -20.20
N GLY A 172 5.11 -3.25 -21.22
CA GLY A 172 5.97 -4.07 -22.09
C GLY A 172 7.14 -4.69 -21.33
N GLU A 173 7.76 -3.96 -20.40
CA GLU A 173 8.84 -4.50 -19.58
C GLU A 173 8.35 -5.58 -18.60
N LEU A 174 7.16 -5.40 -18.03
CA LEU A 174 6.55 -6.41 -17.17
C LEU A 174 6.19 -7.68 -17.97
N GLU A 175 5.69 -7.54 -19.19
CA GLU A 175 5.43 -8.66 -20.10
C GLU A 175 6.73 -9.39 -20.49
N VAL A 176 7.79 -8.65 -20.80
CA VAL A 176 9.12 -9.23 -21.06
C VAL A 176 9.67 -9.91 -19.81
N LYS A 177 9.50 -9.37 -18.61
CA LYS A 177 9.92 -10.06 -17.38
C LYS A 177 9.12 -11.34 -17.12
N LEU A 178 7.85 -11.35 -17.49
CA LEU A 178 6.95 -12.48 -17.27
C LEU A 178 7.23 -13.64 -18.22
N PHE A 179 7.42 -13.34 -19.51
CA PHE A 179 7.54 -14.36 -20.57
C PHE A 179 8.94 -14.46 -21.18
N GLY A 180 9.75 -13.41 -21.08
CA GLY A 180 11.13 -13.41 -21.53
C GLY A 180 12.03 -14.25 -20.63
N THR A 181 12.93 -15.00 -21.28
CA THR A 181 13.95 -15.84 -20.65
C THR A 181 15.11 -15.02 -20.12
#